data_AF-A0A957E3E2-F1
#
_entry.id   AF-A0A957E3E2-F1
#
_cell.length_a   1.000
_cell.length_b   1.000
_cell.length_c   1.000
_cell.angle_alpha   90.00
_cell.angle_beta   90.00
_cell.angle_gamma   90.00
#
_symmetry.space_group_name_H-M   'P 1'
#
loop_
_entity.id
_entity.type
_entity.pdbx_description
1 polymer ?
#
loop_
_entity_poly.entity_id
_entity_poly.type
_entity_poly.pdbx_seq_one_letter_code
_entity_poly.pdbx_strand_id
1 'polypeptide(L)'
;MSDKTVAQESQDMRQSTMAELLREKPKRGRPKHAVSRQNVYVALNPSEKAEMKRLVALLPRSLKRADLADLVISVLTARLEALRRALVGRNREIPEGVTDLDSLYLLWDLPLPDPTQPEKWTSIRVSPQQVIELGREHGTLNAAFGVTRSQTFVLGLAALAQFLEKHPLQESELTVNQIRALILQAY
;
A
#
# COMPACT_ATOMS: atom_id res chain seq x y z
N MET A 1 -31.02 -70.69 6.93
CA MET A 1 -29.74 -70.91 7.65
C MET A 1 -28.66 -70.56 6.65
N SER A 2 -28.14 -69.32 6.71
CA SER A 2 -26.81 -68.97 7.29
C SER A 2 -25.73 -69.19 6.23
N ASP A 3 -24.79 -68.31 5.87
CA ASP A 3 -24.24 -67.01 6.30
C ASP A 3 -23.63 -66.35 5.03
N LYS A 4 -23.74 -65.06 4.70
CA LYS A 4 -23.03 -63.85 5.21
C LYS A 4 -21.47 -63.85 5.16
N THR A 5 -20.94 -62.96 4.30
CA THR A 5 -19.68 -62.14 4.40
C THR A 5 -18.33 -62.87 4.20
N VAL A 6 -17.26 -62.38 3.54
CA VAL A 6 -16.67 -61.08 3.06
C VAL A 6 -15.70 -61.51 1.91
N ALA A 7 -15.42 -60.84 0.78
CA ALA A 7 -14.79 -59.54 0.53
C ALA A 7 -14.92 -59.31 -1.00
N GLN A 8 -15.48 -58.24 -1.55
CA GLN A 8 -15.11 -56.83 -1.44
C GLN A 8 -13.73 -56.51 -2.05
N GLU A 9 -13.57 -56.76 -3.35
CA GLU A 9 -12.50 -56.18 -4.18
C GLU A 9 -13.06 -55.91 -5.57
N SER A 10 -12.60 -54.82 -6.20
CA SER A 10 -12.97 -54.31 -7.54
C SER A 10 -14.17 -53.34 -7.66
N GLN A 11 -14.29 -52.43 -6.70
CA GLN A 11 -14.79 -51.07 -7.00
C GLN A 11 -13.68 -50.04 -6.82
N ASP A 12 -12.50 -50.30 -7.38
CA ASP A 12 -11.57 -49.21 -7.67
C ASP A 12 -12.02 -48.53 -8.96
N MET A 13 -12.60 -47.36 -8.75
CA MET A 13 -12.91 -46.38 -9.78
C MET A 13 -11.75 -46.33 -10.78
N ARG A 14 -12.06 -46.64 -12.05
CA ARG A 14 -11.23 -46.26 -13.20
C ARG A 14 -11.18 -44.73 -13.23
N GLN A 15 -10.30 -44.15 -12.41
CA GLN A 15 -9.87 -42.77 -12.56
C GLN A 15 -9.12 -42.73 -13.89
N SER A 16 -9.81 -42.16 -14.88
CA SER A 16 -9.34 -41.98 -16.23
C SER A 16 -7.92 -41.39 -16.23
N THR A 17 -6.96 -42.15 -16.74
CA THR A 17 -5.57 -41.74 -16.99
C THR A 17 -5.50 -40.46 -17.84
N MET A 18 -6.55 -40.19 -18.61
CA MET A 18 -6.73 -38.99 -19.41
C MET A 18 -7.08 -37.75 -18.56
N ALA A 19 -7.74 -37.91 -17.42
CA ALA A 19 -8.06 -36.82 -16.49
C ALA A 19 -6.82 -36.36 -15.69
N GLU A 20 -5.85 -37.25 -15.48
CA GLU A 20 -4.58 -36.94 -14.83
C GLU A 20 -3.63 -36.20 -15.77
N LEU A 21 -3.56 -36.62 -17.05
CA LEU A 21 -2.80 -35.92 -18.10
C LEU A 21 -3.34 -34.51 -18.44
N LEU A 22 -4.61 -34.23 -18.13
CA LEU A 22 -5.21 -32.91 -18.34
C LEU A 22 -4.99 -31.94 -17.16
N ARG A 23 -4.51 -32.41 -16.00
CA ARG A 23 -4.19 -31.54 -14.84
C ARG A 23 -2.85 -30.81 -15.00
N GLU A 24 -1.96 -31.29 -15.86
CA GLU A 24 -0.62 -30.71 -16.07
C GLU A 24 -0.47 -29.94 -17.39
N LYS A 25 -1.47 -29.13 -17.75
CA LYS A 25 -1.19 -28.02 -18.67
C LYS A 25 -0.79 -26.81 -17.83
N PRO A 26 0.50 -26.43 -17.75
CA PRO A 26 0.86 -25.14 -17.18
C PRO A 26 0.13 -24.08 -18.01
N LYS A 27 -0.71 -23.28 -17.35
CA LYS A 27 -1.37 -22.13 -17.99
C LYS A 27 -0.27 -21.29 -18.64
N ARG A 28 -0.16 -21.36 -19.96
CA ARG A 28 0.68 -20.46 -20.76
C ARG A 28 0.16 -19.04 -20.50
N GLY A 29 0.94 -18.25 -19.76
CA GLY A 29 0.68 -16.83 -19.58
C GLY A 29 0.83 -16.34 -18.15
N ARG A 30 1.88 -15.55 -17.95
CA ARG A 30 2.27 -14.76 -16.77
C ARG A 30 2.99 -15.55 -15.66
N PRO A 31 4.28 -15.25 -15.40
CA PRO A 31 4.93 -15.71 -14.18
C PRO A 31 4.10 -15.27 -12.97
N LYS A 32 4.00 -16.13 -11.95
CA LYS A 32 3.40 -15.81 -10.64
C LYS A 32 4.26 -14.74 -9.94
N HIS A 33 4.21 -13.49 -10.40
CA HIS A 33 4.69 -12.39 -9.57
C HIS A 33 3.82 -12.35 -8.31
N ALA A 34 4.45 -12.28 -7.14
CA ALA A 34 3.80 -12.44 -5.85
C ALA A 34 2.64 -11.44 -5.59
N VAL A 35 2.58 -10.30 -6.29
CA VAL A 35 1.41 -9.39 -6.33
C VAL A 35 1.40 -8.65 -7.68
N SER A 36 0.26 -8.61 -8.38
CA SER A 36 0.10 -7.84 -9.63
C SER A 36 0.02 -6.35 -9.33
N ARG A 37 1.16 -5.65 -9.33
CA ARG A 37 1.22 -4.19 -9.13
C ARG A 37 0.69 -3.42 -10.35
N GLN A 38 -0.02 -2.32 -10.10
CA GLN A 38 -0.56 -1.41 -11.10
C GLN A 38 0.32 -0.14 -11.22
N ASN A 39 0.29 0.49 -12.39
CA ASN A 39 0.93 1.78 -12.60
C ASN A 39 -0.04 2.89 -12.19
N VAL A 40 0.40 3.74 -11.27
CA VAL A 40 -0.28 5.00 -10.94
C VAL A 40 0.63 6.14 -11.37
N TYR A 41 0.06 7.17 -12.00
CA TYR A 41 0.80 8.35 -12.40
C TYR A 41 0.58 9.46 -11.39
N VAL A 42 1.68 10.03 -10.90
CA VAL A 42 1.71 11.16 -9.99
C VAL A 42 2.68 12.20 -10.55
N ALA A 43 2.30 13.47 -10.48
CA ALA A 43 3.17 14.57 -10.83
C ALA A 43 4.09 14.84 -9.63
N LEU A 44 5.41 14.82 -9.85
CA LEU A 44 6.40 15.07 -8.80
C LEU A 44 7.42 16.10 -9.25
N ASN A 45 7.78 17.01 -8.36
CA ASN A 45 8.88 17.95 -8.60
C ASN A 45 10.25 17.26 -8.39
N PRO A 46 11.37 17.90 -8.77
CA PRO A 46 12.70 17.34 -8.60
C PRO A 46 13.06 17.01 -7.15
N SER A 47 12.65 17.85 -6.19
CA SER A 47 12.92 17.65 -4.76
C SER A 47 12.21 16.42 -4.18
N GLU A 48 10.92 16.23 -4.48
CA GLU A 48 10.12 15.06 -4.10
C GLU A 48 10.67 13.78 -4.72
N LYS A 49 11.14 13.85 -5.97
CA LYS A 49 11.78 12.71 -6.63
C LYS A 49 13.12 12.36 -6.00
N ALA A 50 13.88 13.36 -5.55
CA ALA A 50 15.12 13.15 -4.79
C ALA A 50 14.80 12.54 -3.41
N GLU A 51 13.74 13.02 -2.76
CA GLU A 51 13.27 12.50 -1.49
C GLU A 51 12.83 11.03 -1.60
N MET A 52 12.06 10.66 -2.63
CA MET A 52 11.77 9.24 -2.90
C MET A 52 13.04 8.40 -3.03
N LYS A 53 14.10 8.91 -3.67
CA LYS A 53 15.37 8.17 -3.78
C LYS A 53 16.08 8.07 -2.43
N ARG A 54 16.07 9.14 -1.64
CA ARG A 54 16.62 9.17 -0.28
C ARG A 54 15.94 8.11 0.59
N LEU A 55 14.61 8.10 0.61
CA LEU A 55 13.85 7.13 1.41
C LEU A 55 14.08 5.69 0.98
N VAL A 56 14.22 5.40 -0.33
CA VAL A 56 14.59 4.06 -0.79
C VAL A 56 15.93 3.59 -0.24
N ALA A 57 16.89 4.50 -0.07
CA ALA A 57 18.19 4.17 0.52
C ALA A 57 18.12 3.88 2.02
N LEU A 58 17.08 4.38 2.71
CA LEU A 58 16.81 4.12 4.13
C LEU A 58 16.03 2.82 4.36
N LEU A 59 15.45 2.22 3.31
CA LEU A 59 14.71 0.97 3.44
C LEU A 59 15.65 -0.24 3.58
N PRO A 60 15.22 -1.30 4.29
CA PRO A 60 15.91 -2.59 4.30
C PRO A 60 16.15 -3.12 2.89
N ARG A 61 17.26 -3.82 2.69
CA ARG A 61 17.68 -4.36 1.37
C ARG A 61 16.70 -5.36 0.77
N SER A 62 15.86 -5.97 1.61
CA SER A 62 14.76 -6.86 1.20
C SER A 62 13.68 -6.12 0.39
N LEU A 63 13.58 -4.80 0.54
CA LEU A 63 12.53 -3.99 -0.05
C LEU A 63 12.97 -3.31 -1.33
N LYS A 64 12.02 -3.20 -2.26
CA LYS A 64 12.20 -2.56 -3.56
C LYS A 64 11.57 -1.18 -3.55
N ARG A 65 11.96 -0.36 -4.53
CA ARG A 65 11.33 0.96 -4.77
C ARG A 65 9.80 0.91 -4.88
N ALA A 66 9.24 -0.18 -5.39
CA ALA A 66 7.79 -0.33 -5.49
C ALA A 66 7.13 -0.44 -4.10
N ASP A 67 7.82 -1.04 -3.12
CA ASP A 67 7.35 -1.18 -1.75
C ASP A 67 7.30 0.18 -1.04
N LEU A 68 8.21 1.12 -1.38
CA LEU A 68 8.14 2.51 -0.89
C LEU A 68 6.78 3.14 -1.19
N ALA A 69 6.28 3.02 -2.42
CA ALA A 69 5.00 3.62 -2.79
C ALA A 69 3.84 3.03 -1.98
N ASP A 70 3.90 1.73 -1.67
CA ASP A 70 2.92 1.10 -0.79
C ASP A 70 3.04 1.61 0.66
N LEU A 71 4.26 1.82 1.17
CA LEU A 71 4.50 2.34 2.51
C LEU A 71 4.07 3.82 2.65
N VAL A 72 4.30 4.63 1.63
CA VAL A 72 3.81 6.03 1.54
C VAL A 72 2.30 6.07 1.77
N ILE A 73 1.57 5.22 1.05
CA ILE A 73 0.11 5.16 1.16
C ILE A 73 -0.30 4.59 2.53
N SER A 74 0.42 3.58 3.03
CA SER A 74 0.12 2.97 4.34
C SER A 74 0.29 3.98 5.50
N VAL A 75 1.34 4.80 5.50
CA VAL A 75 1.54 5.86 6.51
C VAL A 75 0.43 6.90 6.43
N LEU A 76 0.09 7.35 5.22
CA LEU A 76 -0.97 8.33 5.02
C LEU A 76 -2.31 7.79 5.55
N THR A 77 -2.66 6.56 5.20
CA THR A 77 -3.87 5.89 5.69
C THR A 77 -3.89 5.81 7.21
N ALA A 78 -2.80 5.37 7.84
CA ALA A 78 -2.72 5.27 9.30
C ALA A 78 -2.92 6.63 9.98
N ARG A 79 -2.32 7.71 9.44
CA ARG A 79 -2.50 9.07 9.98
C ARG A 79 -3.92 9.59 9.83
N LEU A 80 -4.53 9.41 8.66
CA LEU A 80 -5.90 9.85 8.42
C LEU A 80 -6.90 9.04 9.25
N GLU A 81 -6.64 7.76 9.49
CA GLU A 81 -7.42 6.96 10.43
C GLU A 81 -7.26 7.43 11.87
N ALA A 82 -6.05 7.72 12.34
CA ALA A 82 -5.83 8.24 13.69
C ALA A 82 -6.54 9.60 13.88
N LEU A 83 -6.49 10.46 12.86
CA LEU A 83 -7.22 11.72 12.84
C LEU A 83 -8.75 11.50 12.88
N ARG A 84 -9.28 10.56 12.10
CA ARG A 84 -10.71 10.17 12.16
C ARG A 84 -11.10 9.58 13.51
N ARG A 85 -10.26 8.74 14.11
CA ARG A 85 -10.48 8.18 15.46
C ARG A 85 -10.52 9.27 16.53
N ALA A 86 -9.66 10.27 16.43
CA ALA A 86 -9.66 11.43 17.34
C ALA A 86 -10.93 12.30 17.21
N LEU A 87 -11.65 12.22 16.09
CA LEU A 87 -12.90 12.94 15.83
C LEU A 87 -14.16 12.11 16.10
N VAL A 88 -14.03 10.87 16.60
CA VAL A 88 -15.18 10.00 16.89
C VAL A 88 -16.20 10.72 17.76
N GLY A 89 -17.46 10.72 17.30
CA GLY A 89 -18.56 11.46 17.93
C GLY A 89 -18.88 12.81 17.28
N ARG A 90 -18.13 13.24 16.25
CA ARG A 90 -18.42 14.42 15.43
C ARG A 90 -18.87 14.03 14.03
N ASN A 91 -19.70 14.85 13.39
CA ASN A 91 -20.19 14.64 12.02
C ASN A 91 -19.16 15.01 10.92
N ARG A 92 -17.86 15.04 11.23
CA ARG A 92 -16.81 15.53 10.32
C ARG A 92 -15.62 14.56 10.28
N GLU A 93 -15.04 14.40 9.08
CA GLU A 93 -13.83 13.59 8.88
C GLU A 93 -12.53 14.38 9.11
N ILE A 94 -12.60 15.72 9.12
CA ILE A 94 -11.47 16.64 9.27
C ILE A 94 -11.68 17.56 10.50
N PRO A 95 -10.64 17.86 11.29
CA PRO A 95 -10.74 18.71 12.47
C PRO A 95 -11.12 20.15 12.12
N GLU A 96 -11.74 20.85 13.06
CA GLU A 96 -11.99 22.28 12.91
C GLU A 96 -10.66 23.04 12.88
N GLY A 97 -10.54 24.01 11.95
CA GLY A 97 -9.30 24.75 11.73
C GLY A 97 -8.37 24.14 10.68
N VAL A 98 -8.63 22.91 10.21
CA VAL A 98 -7.97 22.36 9.01
C VAL A 98 -8.83 22.65 7.80
N THR A 99 -8.51 23.73 7.08
CA THR A 99 -9.32 24.24 5.96
C THR A 99 -8.74 23.97 4.59
N ASP A 100 -7.45 23.64 4.53
CA ASP A 100 -6.72 23.37 3.30
C ASP A 100 -5.68 22.25 3.53
N LEU A 101 -5.01 21.87 2.44
CA LEU A 101 -3.95 20.86 2.48
C LEU A 101 -2.76 21.31 3.33
N ASP A 102 -2.40 22.59 3.26
CA ASP A 102 -1.25 23.15 3.99
C ASP A 102 -1.47 23.05 5.51
N SER A 103 -2.72 23.19 5.96
CA SER A 103 -3.12 22.97 7.35
C SER A 103 -2.80 21.54 7.82
N LEU A 104 -2.88 20.52 6.95
CA LEU A 104 -2.47 19.17 7.30
C LEU A 104 -0.95 19.04 7.42
N TYR A 105 -0.19 19.70 6.55
CA TYR A 105 1.27 19.76 6.70
C TYR A 105 1.65 20.38 8.04
N LEU A 106 1.03 21.50 8.40
CA LEU A 106 1.29 22.19 9.67
C LEU A 106 0.84 21.36 10.88
N LEU A 107 -0.36 20.78 10.85
CA LEU A 107 -0.88 19.94 11.93
C LEU A 107 0.05 18.76 12.24
N TRP A 108 0.71 18.25 11.20
CA TRP A 108 1.58 17.09 11.28
C TRP A 108 3.08 17.42 11.36
N ASP A 109 3.42 18.71 11.43
CA ASP A 109 4.79 19.21 11.45
C ASP A 109 5.62 18.66 10.28
N LEU A 110 5.05 18.73 9.08
CA LEU A 110 5.65 18.27 7.82
C LEU A 110 6.16 19.46 7.01
N PRO A 111 7.27 19.29 6.26
CA PRO A 111 7.76 20.33 5.37
C PRO A 111 6.75 20.60 4.24
N LEU A 112 6.45 21.87 4.00
CA LEU A 112 5.58 22.28 2.90
C LEU A 112 6.24 21.99 1.54
N PRO A 113 5.46 21.56 0.52
CA PRO A 113 5.98 21.38 -0.82
C PRO A 113 6.37 22.72 -1.44
N ASP A 114 7.41 22.74 -2.27
CA ASP A 114 7.83 23.92 -3.02
C ASP A 114 7.00 24.05 -4.31
N PRO A 115 6.08 25.02 -4.42
CA PRO A 115 5.20 25.16 -5.58
C PRO A 115 5.93 25.77 -6.79
N THR A 116 7.14 26.28 -6.62
CA THR A 116 7.88 26.98 -7.69
C THR A 116 8.58 26.02 -8.65
N GLN A 117 8.75 24.76 -8.25
CA GLN A 117 9.45 23.78 -9.05
C GLN A 117 8.52 23.12 -10.09
N PRO A 118 9.01 22.87 -11.32
CA PRO A 118 8.21 22.24 -12.35
C PRO A 118 7.95 20.76 -12.02
N GLU A 119 6.69 20.37 -12.05
CA GLU A 119 6.28 18.98 -11.86
C GLU A 119 6.52 18.13 -13.12
N LYS A 120 6.87 16.86 -12.91
CA LYS A 120 6.99 15.85 -13.98
C LYS A 120 6.19 14.61 -13.64
N TRP A 121 5.40 14.15 -14.61
CA TRP A 121 4.67 12.88 -14.49
C TRP A 121 5.63 11.73 -14.24
N THR A 122 5.43 11.04 -13.12
CA THR A 122 6.21 9.91 -12.67
C THR A 122 5.27 8.72 -12.46
N SER A 123 5.61 7.59 -13.08
CA SER A 123 4.90 6.33 -12.85
C SER A 123 5.42 5.64 -11.58
N ILE A 124 4.52 5.36 -10.65
CA ILE A 124 4.77 4.58 -9.44
C ILE A 124 4.05 3.22 -9.52
N ARG A 125 4.65 2.19 -8.92
CA ARG A 125 4.18 0.80 -8.96
C ARG A 125 3.53 0.45 -7.63
N VAL A 126 2.20 0.42 -7.60
CA VAL A 126 1.42 0.28 -6.37
C VAL A 126 0.71 -1.07 -6.36
N SER A 127 0.64 -1.72 -5.20
CA SER A 127 -0.13 -2.95 -5.01
C SER A 127 -1.65 -2.67 -5.11
N PRO A 128 -2.49 -3.64 -5.55
CA PRO A 128 -3.92 -3.41 -5.74
C PRO A 128 -4.62 -2.83 -4.51
N GLN A 129 -4.31 -3.33 -3.30
CA GLN A 129 -4.89 -2.80 -2.07
C GLN A 129 -4.52 -1.32 -1.87
N GLN A 130 -3.26 -0.97 -2.09
CA GLN A 130 -2.79 0.40 -1.88
C GLN A 130 -3.31 1.36 -2.96
N VAL A 131 -3.69 0.87 -4.15
CA VAL A 131 -4.43 1.68 -5.13
C VAL A 131 -5.81 2.04 -4.60
N ILE A 132 -6.50 1.11 -3.93
CA ILE A 132 -7.81 1.34 -3.33
C ILE A 132 -7.67 2.35 -2.17
N GLU A 133 -6.71 2.14 -1.27
CA GLU A 133 -6.47 3.07 -0.15
C GLU A 133 -6.11 4.47 -0.65
N LEU A 134 -5.21 4.58 -1.63
CA LEU A 134 -4.88 5.87 -2.23
C LEU A 134 -6.12 6.54 -2.84
N GLY A 135 -6.99 5.77 -3.50
CA GLY A 135 -8.24 6.26 -4.05
C GLY A 135 -9.19 6.78 -2.96
N ARG A 136 -9.28 6.08 -1.83
CA ARG A 136 -10.11 6.46 -0.69
C ARG A 136 -9.58 7.74 -0.02
N GLU A 137 -8.30 7.79 0.33
CA GLU A 137 -7.71 8.97 0.98
C GLU A 137 -7.73 10.18 0.04
N HIS A 138 -7.44 10.00 -1.25
CA HIS A 138 -7.62 11.05 -2.25
C HIS A 138 -9.07 11.52 -2.32
N GLY A 139 -10.06 10.60 -2.28
CA GLY A 139 -11.48 10.95 -2.28
C GLY A 139 -11.86 11.86 -1.12
N THR A 140 -11.46 11.50 0.10
CA THR A 140 -11.69 12.30 1.31
C THR A 140 -11.02 13.67 1.21
N LEU A 141 -9.72 13.71 0.88
CA LEU A 141 -8.98 14.97 0.83
C LEU A 141 -9.45 15.86 -0.33
N ASN A 142 -9.82 15.29 -1.48
CA ASN A 142 -10.38 16.04 -2.60
C ASN A 142 -11.75 16.64 -2.24
N ALA A 143 -12.61 15.89 -1.56
CA ALA A 143 -13.89 16.41 -1.09
C ALA A 143 -13.72 17.54 -0.06
N ALA A 144 -12.69 17.46 0.80
CA ALA A 144 -12.42 18.47 1.81
C ALA A 144 -11.71 19.72 1.25
N PHE A 145 -10.73 19.54 0.36
CA PHE A 145 -9.75 20.58 0.02
C PHE A 145 -9.50 20.75 -1.49
N GLY A 146 -10.14 19.96 -2.36
CA GLY A 146 -9.94 20.02 -3.81
C GLY A 146 -8.57 19.53 -4.29
N VAL A 147 -7.89 18.68 -3.50
CA VAL A 147 -6.53 18.23 -3.81
C VAL A 147 -6.49 17.15 -4.87
N THR A 148 -5.39 17.11 -5.61
CA THR A 148 -5.11 16.09 -6.60
C THR A 148 -4.52 14.82 -5.98
N ARG A 149 -4.56 13.72 -6.74
CA ARG A 149 -3.87 12.46 -6.36
C ARG A 149 -2.37 12.65 -6.17
N SER A 150 -1.73 13.54 -6.95
CA SER A 150 -0.32 13.86 -6.82
C SER A 150 -0.03 14.49 -5.45
N GLN A 151 -0.79 15.52 -5.09
CA GLN A 151 -0.68 16.19 -3.79
C GLN A 151 -0.95 15.23 -2.62
N THR A 152 -1.94 14.35 -2.75
CA THR A 152 -2.22 13.29 -1.75
C THR A 152 -1.01 12.38 -1.56
N PHE A 153 -0.38 11.96 -2.66
CA PHE A 153 0.81 11.11 -2.61
C PHE A 153 2.02 11.84 -2.01
N VAL A 154 2.23 13.11 -2.35
CA VAL A 154 3.32 13.94 -1.80
C VAL A 154 3.16 14.16 -0.30
N LEU A 155 1.94 14.38 0.18
CA LEU A 155 1.65 14.45 1.62
C LEU A 155 2.05 13.14 2.33
N GLY A 156 1.68 12.00 1.75
CA GLY A 156 2.10 10.68 2.25
C GLY A 156 3.62 10.49 2.21
N LEU A 157 4.31 11.03 1.20
CA LEU A 157 5.76 10.96 1.07
C LEU A 157 6.45 11.72 2.21
N ALA A 158 5.99 12.93 2.50
CA ALA A 158 6.47 13.72 3.63
C ALA A 158 6.17 13.02 4.98
N ALA A 159 4.98 12.44 5.12
CA ALA A 159 4.62 11.67 6.31
C ALA A 159 5.51 10.43 6.51
N LEU A 160 5.85 9.71 5.43
CA LEU A 160 6.76 8.57 5.48
C LEU A 160 8.19 9.02 5.85
N ALA A 161 8.66 10.13 5.30
CA ALA A 161 9.97 10.69 5.65
C ALA A 161 10.07 10.95 7.17
N GLN A 162 9.07 11.65 7.72
CA GLN A 162 9.01 11.92 9.17
C GLN A 162 8.89 10.62 9.99
N PHE A 163 8.13 9.63 9.52
CA PHE A 163 8.03 8.32 10.19
C PHE A 163 9.39 7.61 10.24
N LEU A 164 10.14 7.56 9.14
CA LEU A 164 11.44 6.89 9.08
C LEU A 164 12.52 7.63 9.88
N GLU A 165 12.39 8.95 10.05
CA GLU A 165 13.26 9.74 10.93
C GLU A 165 12.98 9.44 12.41
N LYS A 166 11.72 9.28 12.80
CA LYS A 166 11.31 8.93 14.18
C LYS A 166 11.51 7.45 14.51
N HIS A 167 11.39 6.58 13.51
CA HIS A 167 11.45 5.12 13.65
C HIS A 167 12.46 4.53 12.64
N PRO A 168 13.77 4.70 12.89
CA PRO A 168 14.79 4.18 11.99
C PRO A 168 14.71 2.65 11.91
N LEU A 169 14.65 2.13 10.68
CA LEU A 169 14.58 0.70 10.42
C LEU A 169 15.99 0.08 10.55
N GLN A 170 16.36 -0.32 11.76
CA GLN A 170 17.70 -0.86 12.06
C GLN A 170 17.87 -2.34 11.61
N GLU A 171 16.76 -3.03 11.36
CA GLU A 171 16.76 -4.46 11.03
C GLU A 171 16.79 -4.70 9.51
N SER A 172 17.80 -5.45 9.06
CA SER A 172 18.08 -5.72 7.65
C SER A 172 17.06 -6.62 6.94
N GLU A 173 16.12 -7.22 7.66
CA GLU A 173 15.21 -8.26 7.13
C GLU A 173 13.71 -7.95 7.32
N LEU A 174 13.35 -6.70 7.68
CA LEU A 174 11.94 -6.36 7.82
C LEU A 174 11.21 -6.50 6.46
N THR A 175 10.08 -7.19 6.52
CA THR A 175 9.13 -7.33 5.41
C THR A 175 8.21 -6.12 5.34
N VAL A 176 7.60 -5.89 4.17
CA VAL A 176 6.62 -4.81 3.98
C VAL A 176 5.49 -4.88 5.01
N ASN A 177 5.01 -6.08 5.33
CA ASN A 177 3.92 -6.27 6.28
C ASN A 177 4.33 -5.93 7.71
N GLN A 178 5.58 -6.22 8.11
CA GLN A 178 6.08 -5.83 9.42
C GLN A 178 6.20 -4.32 9.55
N ILE A 179 6.71 -3.63 8.51
CA ILE A 179 6.78 -2.16 8.53
C ILE A 179 5.37 -1.56 8.56
N ARG A 180 4.41 -2.11 7.80
CA ARG A 180 3.00 -1.67 7.89
C ARG A 180 2.43 -1.86 9.30
N ALA A 181 2.76 -2.95 9.98
CA ALA A 181 2.34 -3.16 11.36
C ALA A 181 2.97 -2.10 12.31
N LEU A 182 4.26 -1.78 12.13
CA LEU A 182 4.92 -0.70 12.88
C LEU A 182 4.27 0.66 12.64
N ILE A 183 3.92 0.96 11.37
CA ILE A 183 3.18 2.17 11.01
C ILE A 183 1.84 2.23 11.74
N LEU A 184 1.06 1.15 11.72
CA LEU A 184 -0.24 1.09 12.40
C LEU A 184 -0.13 1.14 13.93
N GLN A 185 0.99 0.72 14.51
CA GLN A 185 1.23 0.84 15.95
C GLN A 185 1.63 2.26 16.37
N ALA A 186 2.20 3.03 15.44
CA ALA A 186 2.62 4.41 15.70
C ALA A 186 1.45 5.43 15.68
N TYR A 187 0.28 5.06 15.14
CA TYR A 187 -0.89 5.94 14.96
C TYR A 187 -2.21 5.26 15.36
#